data_AF-A0A7C7DGE9-F1
#
_entry.id   AF-A0A7C7DGE9-F1
#
_cell.length_a   1.000
_cell.length_b   1.000
_cell.length_c   1.000
_cell.angle_alpha   90.00
_cell.angle_beta   90.00
_cell.angle_gamma   90.00
#
_symmetry.space_group_name_H-M   'P 1'
#
loop_
_entity.id
_entity.type
_entity.pdbx_description
1 polymer ?
#
loop_
_entity_poly.entity_id
_entity_poly.type
_entity_poly.pdbx_seq_one_letter_code
_entity_poly.pdbx_strand_id
1 'polypeptide(L)'
;MKDVTKYFGSMVFSEEVMQARLPKDTYKALRETIARGTALDLEVANVVASAMKNWAIEKGATHYTHWFQPMTGITAEKHEGFLSPANQGRMIMEFSGKELVRGEPDASSFPSGGLRATFEARGYTVWDTSSYAFVKDGTLYIPTAFCSYSGEALDKKTPLLRSMDALNRQALRILRLFGNTEVKRVTATVGPEQEYFLIDKGVYLQRPDLLFTGRTLFGALPPKGQEMEDHYFGSLKPRVAAFMRDLEEELWKLGVPAKTKHNEVAPAQHELAPIFSNANIATDHNQLVMEMMKSVADRHGLACLLHEKPFAGINGSGKHVNWSLATDKGVNLLEPGDTPYENAQFLLFLVAVIKAIDEHQDLLRASVASPGNDHRLGGHEAPPAIISIFLGDELTEILEALETGATYNNRKKYQMEIGATVLPPFPRDATDRNRTSPFAFTGNKFEFRMPGAAMSIADPNTVLNTIVAEVL
;
A
#
# COMPACT_ATOMS: atom_id res chain seq x y z
N MET A 1 10.23 -4.29 27.91
CA MET A 1 9.72 -4.21 26.52
C MET A 1 9.85 -5.59 25.91
N LYS A 2 8.84 -6.05 25.17
CA LYS A 2 8.96 -7.26 24.36
C LYS A 2 9.93 -6.96 23.21
N ASP A 3 10.81 -7.91 22.90
CA ASP A 3 11.70 -7.80 21.75
C ASP A 3 10.87 -7.92 20.46
N VAL A 4 10.73 -6.81 19.72
CA VAL A 4 9.92 -6.72 18.49
C VAL A 4 10.30 -7.79 17.49
N THR A 5 11.60 -8.08 17.37
CA THR A 5 12.10 -9.08 16.42
C THR A 5 11.58 -10.49 16.69
N LYS A 6 11.17 -10.79 17.93
CA LYS A 6 10.65 -12.12 18.31
C LYS A 6 9.19 -12.34 17.96
N TYR A 7 8.41 -11.28 17.80
CA TYR A 7 6.98 -11.39 17.49
C TYR A 7 6.55 -10.72 16.18
N PHE A 8 7.47 -10.02 15.50
CA PHE A 8 7.26 -9.54 14.15
C PHE A 8 6.91 -10.70 13.22
N GLY A 9 5.82 -10.57 12.45
CA GLY A 9 5.31 -11.61 11.56
C GLY A 9 4.84 -12.89 12.27
N SER A 10 4.69 -12.88 13.60
CA SER A 10 4.35 -14.09 14.36
C SER A 10 2.97 -14.67 14.04
N MET A 11 2.11 -13.88 13.40
CA MET A 11 0.78 -14.30 12.92
C MET A 11 0.73 -14.45 11.39
N VAL A 12 1.88 -14.55 10.72
CA VAL A 12 1.99 -14.71 9.26
C VAL A 12 2.59 -16.07 8.92
N PHE A 13 2.05 -16.75 7.91
CA PHE A 13 2.61 -17.98 7.36
C PHE A 13 3.77 -17.65 6.40
N SER A 14 4.84 -17.07 6.97
CA SER A 14 5.98 -16.51 6.25
C SER A 14 6.88 -17.57 5.60
N GLU A 15 7.92 -17.15 4.86
CA GLU A 15 8.93 -18.08 4.30
C GLU A 15 9.58 -18.94 5.38
N GLU A 16 9.91 -18.39 6.54
CA GLU A 16 10.52 -19.12 7.65
C GLU A 16 9.57 -20.19 8.19
N VAL A 17 8.28 -19.85 8.33
CA VAL A 17 7.25 -20.80 8.79
C VAL A 17 7.03 -21.89 7.76
N MET A 18 6.94 -21.52 6.48
CA MET A 18 6.80 -22.46 5.37
C MET A 18 8.00 -23.40 5.30
N GLN A 19 9.22 -22.90 5.40
CA GLN A 19 10.45 -23.70 5.37
C GLN A 19 10.53 -24.66 6.56
N ALA A 20 10.07 -24.25 7.74
CA ALA A 20 10.08 -25.09 8.94
C ALA A 20 9.01 -26.19 8.93
N ARG A 21 7.88 -25.98 8.23
CA ARG A 21 6.70 -26.86 8.30
C ARG A 21 6.44 -27.68 7.06
N LEU A 22 6.84 -27.19 5.88
CA LEU A 22 6.62 -27.90 4.63
C LEU A 22 7.77 -28.89 4.37
N PRO A 23 7.47 -30.07 3.77
CA PRO A 23 8.51 -30.92 3.22
C PRO A 23 9.40 -30.13 2.24
N LYS A 24 10.70 -30.47 2.20
CA LYS A 24 11.71 -29.74 1.42
C LYS A 24 11.32 -29.58 -0.05
N ASP A 25 10.80 -30.64 -0.66
CA ASP A 25 10.39 -30.64 -2.07
C ASP A 25 9.13 -29.80 -2.31
N THR A 26 8.14 -29.86 -1.41
CA THR A 26 6.94 -29.03 -1.43
C THR A 26 7.29 -27.54 -1.30
N TYR A 27 8.17 -27.19 -0.35
CA TYR A 27 8.62 -25.81 -0.17
C TYR A 27 9.33 -25.28 -1.42
N LYS A 28 10.22 -26.09 -2.01
CA LYS A 28 10.92 -25.74 -3.25
C LYS A 28 9.93 -25.55 -4.40
N ALA A 29 8.98 -26.46 -4.59
CA ALA A 29 7.96 -26.36 -5.62
C ALA A 29 7.07 -25.12 -5.46
N LEU A 30 6.66 -24.80 -4.23
CA LEU A 30 5.91 -23.58 -3.93
C LEU A 30 6.72 -22.32 -4.25
N ARG A 31 7.99 -22.26 -3.85
CA ARG A 31 8.88 -21.13 -4.17
C ARG A 31 9.10 -20.94 -5.66
N GLU A 32 9.28 -22.03 -6.40
CA GLU A 32 9.41 -21.98 -7.86
C GLU A 32 8.13 -21.49 -8.51
N THR A 33 6.97 -21.90 -7.99
CA THR A 33 5.66 -21.44 -8.46
C THR A 33 5.48 -19.94 -8.25
N ILE A 34 5.82 -19.43 -7.06
CA ILE A 34 5.77 -17.99 -6.74
C ILE A 34 6.75 -17.20 -7.63
N ALA A 35 7.98 -17.71 -7.80
CA ALA A 35 8.99 -17.03 -8.60
C ALA A 35 8.64 -16.97 -10.09
N ARG A 36 7.99 -18.01 -10.63
CA ARG A 36 7.59 -18.09 -12.04
C ARG A 36 6.20 -17.52 -12.31
N GLY A 37 5.37 -17.31 -11.28
CA GLY A 37 3.98 -16.87 -11.44
C GLY A 37 3.10 -17.93 -12.11
N THR A 38 3.35 -19.22 -11.86
CA THR A 38 2.59 -20.32 -12.46
C THR A 38 1.47 -20.82 -11.54
N ALA A 39 0.55 -21.61 -12.08
CA ALA A 39 -0.48 -22.27 -11.26
C ALA A 39 0.17 -23.28 -10.29
N LEU A 40 -0.37 -23.34 -9.07
CA LEU A 40 0.08 -24.29 -8.04
C LEU A 40 -0.50 -25.67 -8.34
N ASP A 41 0.36 -26.69 -8.35
CA ASP A 41 -0.07 -28.08 -8.48
C ASP A 41 -0.94 -28.52 -7.28
N LEU A 42 -1.97 -29.32 -7.55
CA LEU A 42 -2.95 -29.68 -6.52
C LEU A 42 -2.36 -30.58 -5.42
N GLU A 43 -1.38 -31.42 -5.75
CA GLU A 43 -0.69 -32.25 -4.75
C GLU A 43 0.13 -31.37 -3.80
N VAL A 44 0.85 -30.39 -4.36
CA VAL A 44 1.57 -29.38 -3.56
C VAL A 44 0.59 -28.57 -2.71
N ALA A 45 -0.55 -28.15 -3.28
CA ALA A 45 -1.58 -27.39 -2.58
C ALA A 45 -2.18 -28.15 -1.39
N ASN A 46 -2.42 -29.46 -1.52
CA ASN A 46 -2.95 -30.27 -0.41
C ASN A 46 -1.97 -30.34 0.77
N VAL A 47 -0.67 -30.49 0.50
CA VAL A 47 0.36 -30.49 1.55
C VAL A 47 0.43 -29.11 2.22
N VAL A 48 0.40 -28.04 1.42
CA VAL A 48 0.42 -26.66 1.93
C VAL A 48 -0.82 -26.36 2.77
N ALA A 49 -2.02 -26.73 2.31
CA ALA A 49 -3.27 -26.53 3.04
C ALA A 49 -3.25 -27.22 4.40
N SER A 50 -2.80 -28.48 4.45
CA SER A 50 -2.67 -29.23 5.71
C SER A 50 -1.71 -28.55 6.69
N ALA A 51 -0.53 -28.15 6.23
CA ALA A 51 0.47 -27.46 7.04
C ALA A 51 -0.01 -26.08 7.52
N MET A 52 -0.65 -25.32 6.64
CA MET A 52 -1.19 -23.99 6.91
C MET A 52 -2.34 -24.07 7.93
N LYS A 53 -3.26 -25.03 7.78
CA LYS A 53 -4.34 -25.28 8.75
C LYS A 53 -3.77 -25.62 10.13
N ASN A 54 -2.84 -26.57 10.21
CA ASN A 54 -2.27 -26.98 11.51
C ASN A 54 -1.57 -25.80 12.19
N TRP A 55 -0.78 -25.02 11.44
CA TRP A 55 -0.19 -23.78 11.93
C TRP A 55 -1.25 -22.78 12.40
N ALA A 56 -2.32 -22.58 11.63
CA ALA A 56 -3.37 -21.63 11.98
C ALA A 56 -4.11 -22.04 13.26
N ILE A 57 -4.41 -23.33 13.42
CA ILE A 57 -5.03 -23.88 14.64
C ILE A 57 -4.13 -23.67 15.86
N GLU A 58 -2.81 -23.87 15.72
CA GLU A 58 -1.84 -23.56 16.79
C GLU A 58 -1.83 -22.07 17.17
N LYS A 59 -2.18 -21.19 16.22
CA LYS A 59 -2.38 -19.75 16.46
C LYS A 59 -3.80 -19.41 16.97
N GLY A 60 -4.64 -20.41 17.22
CA GLY A 60 -5.99 -20.25 17.74
C GLY A 60 -7.06 -20.07 16.66
N ALA A 61 -6.74 -20.32 15.38
CA ALA A 61 -7.73 -20.23 14.32
C ALA A 61 -8.72 -21.40 14.35
N THR A 62 -10.00 -21.08 14.19
CA THR A 62 -11.10 -22.05 14.07
C THR A 62 -11.76 -22.00 12.70
N HIS A 63 -11.58 -20.89 11.99
CA HIS A 63 -12.13 -20.62 10.67
C HIS A 63 -11.02 -20.24 9.69
N TYR A 64 -11.34 -20.24 8.41
CA TYR A 64 -10.58 -19.61 7.35
C TYR A 64 -11.48 -18.70 6.51
N THR A 65 -10.87 -17.76 5.79
CA THR A 65 -11.55 -16.91 4.81
C THR A 65 -10.63 -16.63 3.64
N HIS A 66 -11.21 -16.60 2.44
CA HIS A 66 -10.61 -15.95 1.29
C HIS A 66 -10.77 -14.44 1.48
N TRP A 67 -9.65 -13.74 1.64
CA TRP A 67 -9.60 -12.31 1.89
C TRP A 67 -9.28 -11.60 0.57
N PHE A 68 -10.19 -10.77 0.08
CA PHE A 68 -10.06 -10.10 -1.21
C PHE A 68 -10.55 -8.66 -1.14
N GLN A 69 -10.16 -7.86 -2.14
CA GLN A 69 -10.53 -6.47 -2.24
C GLN A 69 -11.45 -6.22 -3.44
N PRO A 70 -12.78 -6.28 -3.28
CA PRO A 70 -13.72 -5.97 -4.34
C PRO A 70 -13.61 -4.50 -4.83
N MET A 71 -14.33 -4.19 -5.90
CA MET A 71 -14.31 -2.85 -6.53
C MET A 71 -14.72 -1.69 -5.61
N THR A 72 -15.33 -1.96 -4.45
CA THR A 72 -15.64 -0.96 -3.41
C THR A 72 -14.40 -0.37 -2.73
N GLY A 73 -13.22 -0.97 -2.89
CA GLY A 73 -11.97 -0.46 -2.31
C GLY A 73 -11.75 -0.81 -0.84
N ILE A 74 -12.69 -1.53 -0.21
CA ILE A 74 -12.54 -2.14 1.12
C ILE A 74 -12.45 -3.66 0.98
N THR A 75 -11.91 -4.35 1.98
CA THR A 75 -11.79 -5.81 1.97
C THR A 75 -13.12 -6.50 2.23
N ALA A 76 -13.25 -7.73 1.72
CA ALA A 76 -14.37 -8.62 1.96
C ALA A 76 -13.88 -10.00 2.38
N GLU A 77 -14.73 -10.69 3.14
CA GLU A 77 -14.43 -11.96 3.78
C GLU A 77 -15.70 -12.78 3.99
N LYS A 78 -15.55 -14.11 3.92
CA LYS A 78 -16.58 -15.10 4.25
C LYS A 78 -15.89 -16.16 5.10
N HIS A 79 -16.30 -16.26 6.36
CA HIS A 79 -15.64 -17.15 7.33
C HIS A 79 -16.25 -18.54 7.25
N GLU A 80 -15.41 -19.54 7.00
CA GLU A 80 -15.78 -20.94 6.92
C GLU A 80 -15.02 -21.72 8.00
N GLY A 81 -15.74 -22.52 8.79
CA GLY A 81 -15.10 -23.34 9.82
C GLY A 81 -14.28 -24.46 9.20
N PHE A 82 -13.16 -24.81 9.82
CA PHE A 82 -12.43 -26.03 9.44
C PHE A 82 -13.20 -27.32 9.77
N LEU A 83 -14.32 -27.23 10.48
CA LEU A 83 -15.06 -28.38 10.99
C LEU A 83 -15.79 -29.11 9.86
N SER A 84 -15.40 -30.35 9.60
CA SER A 84 -15.96 -31.23 8.57
C SER A 84 -16.49 -32.53 9.20
N PRO A 85 -17.65 -33.06 8.76
CA PRO A 85 -18.15 -34.33 9.25
C PRO A 85 -17.31 -35.50 8.72
N ALA A 86 -16.76 -36.30 9.63
CA ALA A 86 -16.11 -37.56 9.27
C ALA A 86 -17.09 -38.74 9.28
N ASN A 87 -16.65 -39.87 8.73
CA ASN A 87 -17.38 -41.14 8.83
C ASN A 87 -17.66 -41.48 10.31
N GLN A 88 -18.85 -42.03 10.58
CA GLN A 88 -19.33 -42.46 11.92
C GLN A 88 -19.68 -41.32 12.90
N GLY A 89 -20.04 -40.13 12.43
CA GLY A 89 -20.62 -39.07 13.27
C GLY A 89 -19.62 -38.32 14.15
N ARG A 90 -18.32 -38.46 13.89
CA ARG A 90 -17.27 -37.65 14.52
C ARG A 90 -17.00 -36.41 13.66
N MET A 91 -16.69 -35.29 14.29
CA MET A 91 -16.25 -34.09 13.59
C MET A 91 -14.71 -34.05 13.56
N ILE A 92 -14.15 -33.64 12.43
CA ILE A 92 -12.70 -33.44 12.25
C ILE A 92 -12.43 -32.03 11.74
N MET A 93 -11.20 -31.55 11.91
CA MET A 93 -10.75 -30.29 11.32
C MET A 93 -10.07 -30.59 9.98
N GLU A 94 -10.67 -30.17 8.89
CA GLU A 94 -10.21 -30.40 7.51
C GLU A 94 -10.00 -29.06 6.78
N PHE A 95 -9.01 -29.06 5.89
CA PHE A 95 -8.76 -27.97 4.96
C PHE A 95 -7.99 -28.53 3.78
N SER A 96 -8.62 -28.56 2.62
CA SER A 96 -8.10 -29.19 1.41
C SER A 96 -7.35 -28.19 0.52
N GLY A 97 -6.47 -28.70 -0.34
CA GLY A 97 -5.80 -27.88 -1.36
C GLY A 97 -6.79 -27.24 -2.34
N LYS A 98 -7.97 -27.85 -2.55
CA LYS A 98 -9.03 -27.26 -3.38
C LYS A 98 -9.60 -26.00 -2.75
N GLU A 99 -9.91 -26.05 -1.46
CA GLU A 99 -10.41 -24.90 -0.69
C GLU A 99 -9.35 -23.82 -0.52
N LEU A 100 -8.06 -24.19 -0.42
CA LEU A 100 -6.95 -23.24 -0.39
C LEU A 100 -6.80 -22.49 -1.70
N VAL A 101 -6.74 -23.21 -2.83
CA VAL A 101 -6.45 -22.60 -4.14
C VAL A 101 -7.63 -21.79 -4.64
N ARG A 102 -8.86 -22.22 -4.37
CA ARG A 102 -10.06 -21.57 -4.90
C ARG A 102 -11.24 -21.60 -3.93
N GLY A 103 -11.86 -20.44 -3.72
CA GLY A 103 -13.17 -20.31 -3.10
C GLY A 103 -14.27 -19.96 -4.11
N GLU A 104 -15.52 -20.17 -3.72
CA GLU A 104 -16.72 -19.79 -4.49
C GLU A 104 -17.65 -18.92 -3.62
N PRO A 105 -17.45 -17.60 -3.57
CA PRO A 105 -18.38 -16.69 -2.90
C PRO A 105 -19.58 -16.35 -3.80
N ASP A 106 -20.66 -15.87 -3.17
CA ASP A 106 -21.72 -15.16 -3.87
C ASP A 106 -21.22 -13.76 -4.26
N ALA A 107 -21.14 -13.54 -5.56
CA ALA A 107 -20.65 -12.35 -6.22
C ALA A 107 -21.77 -11.38 -6.63
N SER A 108 -23.05 -11.74 -6.50
CA SER A 108 -24.18 -10.92 -6.97
C SER A 108 -24.28 -9.56 -6.26
N SER A 109 -23.80 -9.48 -5.02
CA SER A 109 -23.90 -8.27 -4.19
C SER A 109 -22.69 -7.34 -4.32
N PHE A 110 -21.63 -7.74 -5.03
CA PHE A 110 -20.47 -6.87 -5.25
C PHE A 110 -20.67 -5.99 -6.49
N PRO A 111 -20.25 -4.71 -6.45
CA PRO A 111 -20.32 -3.85 -7.62
C PRO A 111 -19.58 -4.44 -8.81
N SER A 112 -20.29 -4.58 -9.93
CA SER A 112 -19.76 -5.14 -11.18
C SER A 112 -19.57 -4.08 -12.27
N GLY A 113 -19.92 -2.82 -12.01
CA GLY A 113 -19.87 -1.76 -13.04
C GLY A 113 -20.79 -2.04 -14.24
N GLY A 114 -21.83 -2.87 -14.08
CA GLY A 114 -22.72 -3.28 -15.16
C GLY A 114 -22.23 -4.49 -15.97
N LEU A 115 -21.08 -5.07 -15.62
CA LEU A 115 -20.54 -6.28 -16.28
C LEU A 115 -21.37 -7.54 -15.99
N ARG A 116 -22.32 -7.49 -15.05
CA ARG A 116 -23.12 -8.63 -14.62
C ARG A 116 -24.57 -8.29 -14.39
N ALA A 117 -25.45 -9.24 -14.68
CA ALA A 117 -26.85 -9.15 -14.32
C ALA A 117 -27.06 -9.55 -12.84
N THR A 118 -28.07 -8.99 -12.19
CA THR A 118 -28.34 -9.19 -10.75
C THR A 118 -28.66 -10.64 -10.37
N PHE A 119 -29.10 -11.47 -11.32
CA PHE A 119 -29.38 -12.89 -11.08
C PHE A 119 -28.12 -13.78 -11.11
N GLU A 120 -26.97 -13.25 -11.56
CA GLU A 120 -25.74 -14.02 -11.70
C GLU A 120 -24.91 -13.95 -10.41
N ALA A 121 -25.04 -14.98 -9.58
CA ALA A 121 -24.43 -15.00 -8.25
C ALA A 121 -23.01 -15.60 -8.20
N ARG A 122 -22.61 -16.45 -9.14
CA ARG A 122 -21.33 -17.18 -8.99
C ARG A 122 -20.12 -16.26 -9.19
N GLY A 123 -19.14 -16.30 -8.30
CA GLY A 123 -17.80 -15.76 -8.51
C GLY A 123 -16.73 -16.70 -7.95
N TYR A 124 -15.47 -16.39 -8.21
CA TYR A 124 -14.35 -17.22 -7.79
C TYR A 124 -13.30 -16.37 -7.09
N THR A 125 -12.81 -16.86 -5.95
CA THR A 125 -11.58 -16.36 -5.34
C THR A 125 -10.44 -17.31 -5.67
N VAL A 126 -9.25 -16.78 -5.94
CA VAL A 126 -8.05 -17.57 -6.23
C VAL A 126 -6.92 -17.08 -5.35
N TRP A 127 -6.24 -17.98 -4.65
CA TRP A 127 -5.14 -17.62 -3.76
C TRP A 127 -3.99 -16.94 -4.52
N ASP A 128 -3.63 -15.74 -4.07
CA ASP A 128 -2.43 -15.03 -4.47
C ASP A 128 -1.23 -15.55 -3.65
N THR A 129 -0.49 -16.49 -4.25
CA THR A 129 0.69 -17.11 -3.59
C THR A 129 1.83 -16.13 -3.37
N SER A 130 1.79 -14.94 -3.97
CA SER A 130 2.79 -13.89 -3.74
C SER A 130 2.53 -13.06 -2.49
N SER A 131 1.37 -13.26 -1.84
CA SER A 131 1.00 -12.66 -0.56
C SER A 131 0.76 -13.72 0.50
N TYR A 132 1.34 -13.52 1.69
CA TYR A 132 1.33 -14.53 2.74
C TYR A 132 -0.03 -14.58 3.45
N ALA A 133 -0.51 -15.79 3.71
CA ALA A 133 -1.64 -16.00 4.60
C ALA A 133 -1.29 -15.58 6.03
N PHE A 134 -2.27 -15.09 6.78
CA PHE A 134 -2.09 -14.61 8.14
C PHE A 134 -3.27 -15.01 9.04
N VAL A 135 -3.07 -15.01 10.36
CA VAL A 135 -4.14 -15.29 11.32
C VAL A 135 -4.48 -14.02 12.08
N LYS A 136 -5.77 -13.70 12.14
CA LYS A 136 -6.31 -12.55 12.85
C LYS A 136 -7.67 -12.95 13.42
N ASP A 137 -7.98 -12.52 14.65
CA ASP A 137 -9.28 -12.73 15.29
C ASP A 137 -9.82 -14.19 15.25
N GLY A 138 -8.92 -15.18 15.37
CA GLY A 138 -9.31 -16.59 15.36
C GLY A 138 -9.66 -17.16 13.98
N THR A 139 -9.28 -16.47 12.91
CA THR A 139 -9.50 -16.88 11.51
C THR A 139 -8.20 -16.84 10.71
N LEU A 140 -7.99 -17.82 9.83
CA LEU A 140 -6.94 -17.84 8.80
C LEU A 140 -7.39 -17.03 7.58
N TYR A 141 -6.67 -15.97 7.25
CA TYR A 141 -6.92 -15.11 6.09
C TYR A 141 -6.00 -15.51 4.95
N ILE A 142 -6.58 -15.78 3.79
CA ILE A 142 -5.88 -16.20 2.58
C ILE A 142 -6.05 -15.07 1.55
N PRO A 143 -5.00 -14.28 1.26
CA PRO A 143 -5.07 -13.20 0.28
C PRO A 143 -5.42 -13.72 -1.11
N THR A 144 -6.48 -13.21 -1.72
CA THR A 144 -7.03 -13.77 -2.96
C THR A 144 -7.39 -12.71 -3.97
N ALA A 145 -7.25 -13.07 -5.24
CA ALA A 145 -7.86 -12.36 -6.36
C ALA A 145 -9.33 -12.80 -6.50
N PHE A 146 -10.20 -11.90 -6.92
CA PHE A 146 -11.64 -12.17 -7.09
C PHE A 146 -12.14 -11.82 -8.50
N CYS A 147 -12.78 -12.79 -9.14
CA CYS A 147 -13.33 -12.66 -10.48
C CYS A 147 -14.77 -13.19 -10.59
N SER A 148 -15.45 -12.73 -11.63
CA SER A 148 -16.78 -13.22 -12.00
C SER A 148 -16.73 -14.69 -12.48
N TYR A 149 -17.91 -15.26 -12.72
CA TYR A 149 -18.03 -16.56 -13.38
C TYR A 149 -17.40 -16.59 -14.79
N SER A 150 -17.52 -15.51 -15.55
CA SER A 150 -16.99 -15.34 -16.90
C SER A 150 -15.50 -14.91 -16.94
N GLY A 151 -14.90 -14.64 -15.79
CA GLY A 151 -13.47 -14.34 -15.65
C GLY A 151 -13.11 -12.85 -15.68
N GLU A 152 -14.09 -11.94 -15.70
CA GLU A 152 -13.83 -10.52 -15.48
C GLU A 152 -13.32 -10.29 -14.05
N ALA A 153 -12.32 -9.42 -13.91
CA ALA A 153 -11.84 -8.99 -12.61
C ALA A 153 -12.90 -8.13 -11.91
N LEU A 154 -13.33 -8.56 -10.73
CA LEU A 154 -14.28 -7.83 -9.88
C LEU A 154 -13.59 -7.29 -8.62
N ASP A 155 -12.29 -7.14 -8.69
CA ASP A 155 -11.41 -6.80 -7.59
C ASP A 155 -10.36 -5.77 -8.00
N LYS A 156 -9.65 -5.28 -6.98
CA LYS A 156 -8.55 -4.33 -7.13
C LYS A 156 -7.19 -5.02 -7.30
N LYS A 157 -7.06 -6.28 -6.85
CA LYS A 157 -5.80 -7.03 -6.87
C LYS A 157 -5.46 -7.54 -8.28
N THR A 158 -6.42 -8.07 -9.04
CA THR A 158 -6.13 -8.60 -10.39
C THR A 158 -5.60 -7.51 -11.35
N PRO A 159 -6.21 -6.30 -11.44
CA PRO A 159 -5.65 -5.23 -12.26
C PRO A 159 -4.25 -4.79 -11.81
N LEU A 160 -4.00 -4.72 -10.49
CA LEU A 160 -2.69 -4.40 -9.95
C LEU A 160 -1.63 -5.42 -10.37
N LEU A 161 -1.89 -6.72 -10.19
CA LEU A 161 -0.96 -7.78 -10.60
C LEU A 161 -0.65 -7.73 -12.11
N ARG A 162 -1.68 -7.53 -12.95
CA ARG A 162 -1.51 -7.36 -14.41
C ARG A 162 -0.64 -6.16 -14.75
N SER A 163 -0.84 -5.03 -14.07
CA SER A 163 -0.02 -3.81 -14.28
C SER A 163 1.44 -4.02 -13.89
N MET A 164 1.70 -4.75 -12.79
CA MET A 164 3.04 -5.08 -12.33
C MET A 164 3.76 -5.99 -13.33
N ASP A 165 3.06 -6.97 -13.90
CA ASP A 165 3.62 -7.86 -14.93
C ASP A 165 3.91 -7.13 -16.25
N ALA A 166 3.04 -6.20 -16.65
CA ALA A 166 3.26 -5.34 -17.82
C ALA A 166 4.52 -4.48 -17.63
N LEU A 167 4.61 -3.79 -16.50
CA LEU A 167 5.76 -2.95 -16.15
C LEU A 167 7.05 -3.75 -16.06
N ASN A 168 7.02 -4.92 -15.41
CA ASN A 168 8.16 -5.83 -15.33
C ASN A 168 8.68 -6.20 -16.72
N ARG A 169 7.79 -6.57 -17.64
CA ARG A 169 8.17 -6.96 -19.02
C ARG A 169 8.91 -5.84 -19.74
N GLN A 170 8.39 -4.62 -19.68
CA GLN A 170 8.94 -3.49 -20.41
C GLN A 170 10.21 -2.95 -19.76
N ALA A 171 10.25 -2.87 -18.42
CA ALA A 171 11.47 -2.50 -17.71
C ALA A 171 12.60 -3.52 -17.98
N LEU A 172 12.31 -4.83 -18.01
CA LEU A 172 13.31 -5.83 -18.40
C LEU A 172 13.80 -5.66 -19.84
N ARG A 173 12.90 -5.35 -20.79
CA ARG A 173 13.26 -5.05 -22.19
C ARG A 173 14.28 -3.91 -22.24
N ILE A 174 14.02 -2.81 -21.54
CA ILE A 174 14.93 -1.67 -21.44
C ILE A 174 16.26 -2.05 -20.79
N LEU A 175 16.24 -2.80 -19.68
CA LEU A 175 17.48 -3.27 -19.04
C LEU A 175 18.33 -4.15 -19.98
N ARG A 176 17.70 -4.92 -20.88
CA ARG A 176 18.44 -5.68 -21.90
C ARG A 176 19.14 -4.78 -22.91
N LEU A 177 18.58 -3.63 -23.25
CA LEU A 177 19.23 -2.65 -24.13
C LEU A 177 20.49 -2.06 -23.49
N PHE A 178 20.49 -1.89 -22.16
CA PHE A 178 21.68 -1.51 -21.39
C PHE A 178 22.65 -2.67 -21.12
N GLY A 179 22.43 -3.85 -21.70
CA GLY A 179 23.31 -5.02 -21.58
C GLY A 179 23.16 -5.81 -20.29
N ASN A 180 22.22 -5.47 -19.41
CA ASN A 180 21.99 -6.24 -18.18
C ASN A 180 21.24 -7.54 -18.54
N THR A 181 21.89 -8.70 -18.35
CA THR A 181 21.30 -10.03 -18.59
C THR A 181 21.01 -10.81 -17.29
N GLU A 182 21.45 -10.29 -16.14
CA GLU A 182 21.35 -10.99 -14.85
C GLU A 182 20.04 -10.76 -14.11
N VAL A 183 19.46 -9.56 -14.24
CA VAL A 183 18.18 -9.20 -13.62
C VAL A 183 17.07 -10.05 -14.24
N LYS A 184 16.24 -10.69 -13.41
CA LYS A 184 15.14 -11.56 -13.87
C LYS A 184 13.78 -10.93 -13.67
N ARG A 185 13.67 -9.96 -12.77
CA ARG A 185 12.42 -9.28 -12.45
C ARG A 185 12.68 -7.84 -12.04
N VAL A 186 11.82 -6.94 -12.50
CA VAL A 186 11.66 -5.58 -12.00
C VAL A 186 10.29 -5.48 -11.35
N THR A 187 10.23 -4.86 -10.17
CA THR A 187 9.01 -4.77 -9.38
C THR A 187 8.80 -3.33 -8.93
N ALA A 188 7.57 -2.84 -9.09
CA ALA A 188 7.14 -1.59 -8.47
C ALA A 188 7.18 -1.73 -6.95
N THR A 189 7.80 -0.77 -6.29
CA THR A 189 7.88 -0.65 -4.83
C THR A 189 7.05 0.53 -4.38
N VAL A 190 6.33 0.36 -3.28
CA VAL A 190 5.34 1.33 -2.79
C VAL A 190 5.47 1.50 -1.28
N GLY A 191 5.56 2.74 -0.82
CA GLY A 191 5.51 3.15 0.58
C GLY A 191 4.35 4.12 0.83
N PRO A 192 3.19 3.65 1.31
CA PRO A 192 2.06 4.52 1.61
C PRO A 192 2.22 5.22 2.96
N GLU A 193 1.94 6.52 3.01
CA GLU A 193 1.87 7.33 4.24
C GLU A 193 0.40 7.53 4.58
N GLN A 194 -0.08 6.97 5.70
CA GLN A 194 -1.50 6.94 6.03
C GLN A 194 -1.83 8.01 7.07
N GLU A 195 -2.52 9.07 6.64
CA GLU A 195 -3.10 10.07 7.55
C GLU A 195 -4.52 9.66 8.00
N TYR A 196 -4.91 10.12 9.20
CA TYR A 196 -6.21 9.87 9.81
C TYR A 196 -6.50 10.83 10.97
N PHE A 197 -7.77 10.93 11.38
CA PHE A 197 -8.18 11.64 12.60
C PHE A 197 -8.59 10.67 13.70
N LEU A 198 -8.31 11.02 14.96
CA LEU A 198 -8.83 10.33 16.14
C LEU A 198 -9.69 11.26 16.97
N ILE A 199 -10.95 10.90 17.17
CA ILE A 199 -11.86 11.63 18.05
C ILE A 199 -12.40 10.73 19.15
N ASP A 200 -12.88 11.33 20.24
CA ASP A 200 -13.54 10.58 21.30
C ASP A 200 -14.79 9.87 20.77
N LYS A 201 -14.90 8.56 21.03
CA LYS A 201 -16.02 7.75 20.53
C LYS A 201 -17.37 8.21 21.08
N GLY A 202 -17.42 8.70 22.32
CA GLY A 202 -18.65 9.22 22.91
C GLY A 202 -19.17 10.47 22.18
N VAL A 203 -18.27 11.34 21.75
CA VAL A 203 -18.59 12.53 20.94
C VAL A 203 -18.96 12.13 19.51
N TYR A 204 -18.22 11.20 18.91
CA TYR A 204 -18.51 10.66 17.57
C TYR A 204 -19.92 10.09 17.47
N LEU A 205 -20.34 9.29 18.46
CA LEU A 205 -21.68 8.68 18.47
C LEU A 205 -22.83 9.69 18.59
N GLN A 206 -22.55 10.89 19.10
CA GLN A 206 -23.53 11.99 19.17
C GLN A 206 -23.67 12.76 17.85
N ARG A 207 -22.88 12.41 16.82
CA ARG A 207 -22.84 13.08 15.53
C ARG A 207 -23.31 12.15 14.40
N PRO A 208 -24.62 12.08 14.13
CA PRO A 208 -25.16 11.27 13.03
C PRO A 208 -24.51 11.56 11.68
N ASP A 209 -24.16 12.82 11.40
CA ASP A 209 -23.48 13.19 10.17
C ASP A 209 -22.09 12.55 10.06
N LEU A 210 -21.29 12.54 11.13
CA LEU A 210 -20.01 11.82 11.15
C LEU A 210 -20.20 10.31 11.02
N LEU A 211 -21.21 9.74 11.68
CA LEU A 211 -21.49 8.29 11.62
C LEU A 211 -21.84 7.81 10.22
N PHE A 212 -22.71 8.53 9.52
CA PHE A 212 -23.23 8.08 8.23
C PHE A 212 -22.41 8.56 7.04
N THR A 213 -21.70 9.69 7.18
CA THR A 213 -20.96 10.29 6.05
C THR A 213 -19.45 10.31 6.24
N GLY A 214 -18.95 9.96 7.43
CA GLY A 214 -17.51 10.04 7.76
C GLY A 214 -16.98 11.46 7.92
N ARG A 215 -17.84 12.48 7.74
CA ARG A 215 -17.50 13.89 7.87
C ARG A 215 -18.61 14.68 8.55
N THR A 216 -18.25 15.87 9.01
CA THR A 216 -19.22 16.87 9.45
C THR A 216 -19.90 17.50 8.22
N LEU A 217 -21.24 17.59 8.27
CA LEU A 217 -22.03 18.28 7.25
C LEU A 217 -22.33 19.74 7.62
N PHE A 218 -22.35 20.02 8.93
CA PHE A 218 -22.52 21.34 9.50
C PHE A 218 -21.75 21.44 10.82
N GLY A 219 -21.51 22.67 11.27
CA GLY A 219 -20.81 22.96 12.51
C GLY A 219 -20.13 24.32 12.45
N ALA A 220 -19.87 24.90 13.62
CA ALA A 220 -19.01 26.07 13.71
C ALA A 220 -17.59 25.70 13.25
N LEU A 221 -16.89 26.68 12.67
CA LEU A 221 -15.47 26.52 12.37
C LEU A 221 -14.69 26.23 13.66
N PRO A 222 -13.60 25.44 13.57
CA PRO A 222 -12.83 25.12 14.74
C PRO A 222 -12.26 26.39 15.39
N PRO A 223 -12.24 26.48 16.73
CA PRO A 223 -11.74 27.67 17.43
C PRO A 223 -10.23 27.87 17.23
N LYS A 224 -9.52 26.82 16.79
CA LYS A 224 -8.13 26.84 16.36
C LYS A 224 -8.05 26.41 14.90
N GLY A 225 -7.55 27.29 14.04
CA GLY A 225 -7.18 26.95 12.66
C GLY A 225 -5.71 26.54 12.56
N GLN A 226 -5.20 26.45 11.33
CA GLN A 226 -3.79 26.12 11.02
C GLN A 226 -2.79 27.16 11.57
N GLU A 227 -3.25 28.37 11.91
CA GLU A 227 -2.41 29.53 12.20
C GLU A 227 -1.90 29.63 13.66
N MET A 228 -2.42 28.81 14.58
CA MET A 228 -2.20 28.99 16.03
C MET A 228 -1.67 27.72 16.71
N GLU A 229 -0.46 27.77 17.28
CA GLU A 229 0.18 26.92 18.33
C GLU A 229 0.03 25.37 18.32
N ASP A 230 -0.65 24.76 17.35
CA ASP A 230 -0.72 23.30 17.24
C ASP A 230 0.52 22.82 16.46
N HIS A 231 1.53 22.35 17.21
CA HIS A 231 2.83 21.98 16.67
C HIS A 231 2.75 20.68 15.84
N TYR A 232 3.05 20.78 14.55
CA TYR A 232 3.49 19.66 13.73
C TYR A 232 4.67 18.96 14.43
N PHE A 233 4.60 17.63 14.57
CA PHE A 233 5.51 16.84 15.41
C PHE A 233 5.51 17.17 16.92
N GLY A 234 4.47 17.82 17.43
CA GLY A 234 4.27 18.03 18.86
C GLY A 234 4.14 16.71 19.63
N SER A 235 4.30 16.76 20.96
CA SER A 235 4.21 15.57 21.81
C SER A 235 2.84 14.88 21.69
N LEU A 236 2.86 13.55 21.52
CA LEU A 236 1.64 12.75 21.47
C LEU A 236 0.92 12.77 22.82
N LYS A 237 -0.38 13.08 22.83
CA LYS A 237 -1.21 12.97 24.04
C LYS A 237 -1.18 11.53 24.55
N PRO A 238 -1.14 11.28 25.88
CA PRO A 238 -0.97 9.93 26.43
C PRO A 238 -1.97 8.88 25.90
N ARG A 239 -3.24 9.27 25.71
CA ARG A 239 -4.28 8.39 25.15
C ARG A 239 -4.00 8.00 23.70
N VAL A 240 -3.57 8.96 22.87
CA VAL A 240 -3.20 8.71 21.47
C VAL A 240 -1.93 7.86 21.40
N ALA A 241 -0.94 8.14 22.26
CA ALA A 241 0.29 7.36 22.34
C ALA A 241 0.04 5.89 22.76
N ALA A 242 -0.94 5.64 23.61
CA ALA A 242 -1.37 4.29 23.97
C ALA A 242 -2.01 3.56 22.78
N PHE A 243 -2.95 4.21 22.09
CA PHE A 243 -3.55 3.69 20.85
C PHE A 243 -2.48 3.35 19.79
N MET A 244 -1.57 4.28 19.49
CA MET A 244 -0.56 4.09 18.45
C MET A 244 0.40 2.95 18.78
N ARG A 245 0.70 2.73 20.07
CA ARG A 245 1.54 1.62 20.52
C ARG A 245 0.87 0.28 20.28
N ASP A 246 -0.40 0.16 20.65
CA ASP A 246 -1.16 -1.07 20.43
C ASP A 246 -1.36 -1.33 18.93
N LEU A 247 -1.57 -0.28 18.14
CA LEU A 247 -1.68 -0.37 16.68
C LEU A 247 -0.38 -0.93 16.07
N GLU A 248 0.78 -0.38 16.44
CA GLU A 248 2.08 -0.91 15.99
C GLU A 248 2.29 -2.35 16.40
N GLU A 249 1.99 -2.71 17.65
CA GLU A 249 2.15 -4.09 18.13
C GLU A 249 1.29 -5.08 17.33
N GLU A 250 0.04 -4.73 17.01
CA GLU A 250 -0.81 -5.58 16.18
C GLU A 250 -0.32 -5.65 14.72
N LEU A 251 0.08 -4.53 14.13
CA LEU A 251 0.61 -4.47 12.77
C LEU A 251 1.90 -5.29 12.62
N TRP A 252 2.81 -5.21 13.59
CA TRP A 252 4.03 -5.99 13.59
C TRP A 252 3.76 -7.49 13.69
N LYS A 253 2.77 -7.94 14.49
CA LYS A 253 2.37 -9.36 14.52
C LYS A 253 1.90 -9.85 13.15
N LEU A 254 1.20 -9.00 12.40
CA LEU A 254 0.71 -9.24 11.05
C LEU A 254 1.78 -9.02 9.96
N GLY A 255 3.03 -8.76 10.34
CA GLY A 255 4.15 -8.60 9.39
C GLY A 255 4.19 -7.24 8.68
N VAL A 256 3.34 -6.29 9.06
CA VAL A 256 3.37 -4.92 8.53
C VAL A 256 4.49 -4.13 9.23
N PRO A 257 5.51 -3.65 8.51
CA PRO A 257 6.66 -2.96 9.09
C PRO A 257 6.35 -1.49 9.38
N ALA A 258 5.39 -1.21 10.26
CA ALA A 258 5.09 0.14 10.73
C ALA A 258 6.35 0.77 11.33
N LYS A 259 6.75 1.95 10.83
CA LYS A 259 8.03 2.60 11.16
C LYS A 259 7.89 4.00 11.71
N THR A 260 7.09 4.84 11.04
CA THR A 260 6.94 6.25 11.40
C THR A 260 5.54 6.50 11.94
N LYS A 261 5.44 7.32 13.00
CA LYS A 261 4.18 7.88 13.51
C LYS A 261 4.41 9.26 14.08
N HIS A 262 3.44 10.16 13.91
CA HIS A 262 3.46 11.48 14.52
C HIS A 262 2.08 12.15 14.50
N ASN A 263 1.99 13.30 15.18
CA ASN A 263 0.90 14.25 14.95
C ASN A 263 1.08 14.91 13.59
N GLU A 264 -0.05 15.12 12.91
CA GLU A 264 -0.14 15.93 11.71
C GLU A 264 -0.49 17.38 12.04
N VAL A 265 -0.64 18.21 11.01
CA VAL A 265 -0.87 19.66 11.15
C VAL A 265 -2.20 19.99 11.82
N ALA A 266 -3.29 19.28 11.50
CA ALA A 266 -4.58 19.59 12.10
C ALA A 266 -4.78 18.97 13.50
N PRO A 267 -5.63 19.58 14.35
CA PRO A 267 -5.97 19.04 15.66
C PRO A 267 -6.51 17.61 15.56
N ALA A 268 -5.88 16.70 16.32
CA ALA A 268 -6.25 15.28 16.37
C ALA A 268 -6.07 14.53 15.03
N GLN A 269 -5.30 15.09 14.10
CA GLN A 269 -4.79 14.41 12.91
C GLN A 269 -3.45 13.74 13.23
N HIS A 270 -3.23 12.57 12.65
CA HIS A 270 -2.05 11.75 12.86
C HIS A 270 -1.65 11.05 11.56
N GLU A 271 -0.40 10.60 11.51
CA GLU A 271 0.12 9.79 10.41
C GLU A 271 0.75 8.49 10.92
N LEU A 272 0.67 7.43 10.11
CA LEU A 272 1.48 6.23 10.22
C LEU A 272 2.02 5.81 8.84
N ALA A 273 3.32 5.55 8.75
CA ALA A 273 3.95 5.08 7.53
C ALA A 273 4.73 3.77 7.76
N PRO A 274 4.40 2.68 7.03
CA PRO A 274 5.22 1.48 6.98
C PRO A 274 6.47 1.65 6.10
N ILE A 275 7.45 0.76 6.27
CA ILE A 275 8.53 0.59 5.28
C ILE A 275 7.91 0.14 3.95
N PHE A 276 8.39 0.70 2.84
CA PHE A 276 7.97 0.30 1.51
C PHE A 276 8.19 -1.20 1.26
N SER A 277 7.36 -1.77 0.38
CA SER A 277 7.51 -3.15 -0.10
C SER A 277 7.15 -3.22 -1.57
N ASN A 278 7.14 -4.41 -2.17
CA ASN A 278 6.53 -4.54 -3.50
C ASN A 278 5.06 -4.07 -3.47
N ALA A 279 4.56 -3.55 -4.61
CA ALA A 279 3.26 -2.89 -4.69
C ALA A 279 2.08 -3.79 -4.25
N ASN A 280 2.16 -5.10 -4.52
CA ASN A 280 1.11 -6.04 -4.13
C ASN A 280 1.03 -6.19 -2.60
N ILE A 281 2.16 -6.49 -1.96
CA ILE A 281 2.25 -6.60 -0.49
C ILE A 281 1.95 -5.26 0.19
N ALA A 282 2.41 -4.14 -0.38
CA ALA A 282 2.14 -2.81 0.17
C ALA A 282 0.64 -2.50 0.18
N THR A 283 -0.08 -2.95 -0.86
CA THR A 283 -1.54 -2.79 -0.97
C THR A 283 -2.27 -3.60 0.10
N ASP A 284 -1.90 -4.87 0.27
CA ASP A 284 -2.47 -5.74 1.30
C ASP A 284 -2.17 -5.19 2.71
N HIS A 285 -0.93 -4.78 2.96
CA HIS A 285 -0.53 -4.15 4.21
C HIS A 285 -1.30 -2.85 4.48
N ASN A 286 -1.54 -2.01 3.46
CA ASN A 286 -2.32 -0.79 3.65
C ASN A 286 -3.78 -1.08 4.04
N GLN A 287 -4.40 -2.14 3.48
CA GLN A 287 -5.73 -2.57 3.92
C GLN A 287 -5.74 -2.98 5.39
N LEU A 288 -4.74 -3.79 5.81
CA LEU A 288 -4.57 -4.16 7.20
C LEU A 288 -4.34 -2.95 8.11
N VAL A 289 -3.55 -1.97 7.68
CA VAL A 289 -3.35 -0.71 8.40
C VAL A 289 -4.67 0.01 8.63
N MET A 290 -5.44 0.26 7.57
CA MET A 290 -6.72 0.97 7.66
C MET A 290 -7.74 0.25 8.54
N GLU A 291 -7.78 -1.08 8.46
CA GLU A 291 -8.67 -1.92 9.28
C GLU A 291 -8.26 -1.91 10.75
N MET A 292 -6.98 -2.18 11.03
CA MET A 292 -6.45 -2.23 12.39
C MET A 292 -6.50 -0.86 13.06
N MET A 293 -6.32 0.24 12.33
CA MET A 293 -6.54 1.60 12.85
C MET A 293 -7.94 1.77 13.43
N LYS A 294 -8.98 1.28 12.74
CA LYS A 294 -10.36 1.36 13.23
C LYS A 294 -10.61 0.43 14.41
N SER A 295 -10.19 -0.84 14.28
CA SER A 295 -10.38 -1.87 15.32
C SER A 295 -9.67 -1.51 16.64
N VAL A 296 -8.40 -1.08 16.55
CA VAL A 296 -7.62 -0.68 17.72
C VAL A 296 -8.17 0.62 18.32
N ALA A 297 -8.60 1.60 17.50
CA ALA A 297 -9.16 2.85 18.01
C ALA A 297 -10.41 2.57 18.87
N ASP A 298 -11.25 1.64 18.41
CA ASP A 298 -12.47 1.25 19.12
C ASP A 298 -12.18 0.73 20.54
N ARG A 299 -11.13 -0.10 20.68
CA ARG A 299 -10.66 -0.62 21.98
C ARG A 299 -10.17 0.47 22.95
N HIS A 300 -9.73 1.60 22.40
CA HIS A 300 -9.28 2.78 23.16
C HIS A 300 -10.40 3.83 23.38
N GLY A 301 -11.66 3.48 23.04
CA GLY A 301 -12.79 4.39 23.09
C GLY A 301 -12.66 5.58 22.14
N LEU A 302 -11.90 5.42 21.06
CA LEU A 302 -11.67 6.42 20.02
C LEU A 302 -12.39 5.99 18.74
N ALA A 303 -12.80 6.96 17.93
CA ALA A 303 -13.23 6.72 16.56
C ALA A 303 -12.12 7.18 15.61
N CYS A 304 -11.66 6.28 14.74
CA CYS A 304 -10.71 6.59 13.68
C CYS A 304 -11.45 6.99 12.40
N LEU A 305 -11.21 8.22 11.93
CA LEU A 305 -11.79 8.74 10.70
C LEU A 305 -10.74 8.73 9.59
N LEU A 306 -11.01 7.98 8.53
CA LEU A 306 -10.16 7.92 7.33
C LEU A 306 -10.67 8.78 6.17
N HIS A 307 -11.83 9.44 6.34
CA HIS A 307 -12.38 10.32 5.32
C HIS A 307 -11.39 11.45 5.01
N GLU A 308 -11.25 11.84 3.76
CA GLU A 308 -10.21 12.78 3.30
C GLU A 308 -10.42 14.20 3.84
N LYS A 309 -11.66 14.57 4.12
CA LYS A 309 -12.01 15.86 4.72
C LYS A 309 -13.09 15.75 5.82
N PRO A 310 -12.77 15.22 7.02
CA PRO A 310 -13.77 15.00 8.06
C PRO A 310 -14.32 16.31 8.63
N PHE A 311 -13.49 17.36 8.69
CA PHE A 311 -13.85 18.66 9.24
C PHE A 311 -13.56 19.78 8.23
N ALA A 312 -14.48 20.74 8.13
CA ALA A 312 -14.31 21.91 7.29
C ALA A 312 -13.33 22.92 7.93
N GLY A 313 -12.55 23.63 7.11
CA GLY A 313 -11.67 24.72 7.54
C GLY A 313 -10.33 24.33 8.18
N ILE A 314 -9.97 23.04 8.18
CA ILE A 314 -8.66 22.53 8.61
C ILE A 314 -8.09 21.53 7.60
N ASN A 315 -6.85 21.10 7.76
CA ASN A 315 -6.19 20.13 6.87
C ASN A 315 -7.04 18.86 6.71
N GLY A 316 -6.99 18.27 5.52
CA GLY A 316 -7.60 16.97 5.24
C GLY A 316 -6.59 15.85 5.39
N SER A 317 -7.07 14.60 5.38
CA SER A 317 -6.24 13.40 5.45
C SER A 317 -5.89 12.88 4.05
N GLY A 318 -4.61 12.89 3.71
CA GLY A 318 -4.05 12.31 2.50
C GLY A 318 -3.56 10.87 2.66
N LYS A 319 -3.18 10.28 1.54
CA LYS A 319 -2.35 9.07 1.52
C LYS A 319 -1.25 9.22 0.48
N HIS A 320 -0.08 9.71 0.86
CA HIS A 320 1.01 9.81 -0.10
C HIS A 320 1.47 8.40 -0.50
N VAL A 321 1.73 8.22 -1.79
CA VAL A 321 2.19 6.95 -2.36
C VAL A 321 3.60 7.18 -2.90
N ASN A 322 4.59 6.72 -2.14
CA ASN A 322 5.99 6.72 -2.56
C ASN A 322 6.24 5.53 -3.51
N TRP A 323 6.34 5.78 -4.80
CA TRP A 323 6.46 4.79 -5.87
C TRP A 323 7.87 4.78 -6.47
N SER A 324 8.45 3.58 -6.63
CA SER A 324 9.74 3.39 -7.30
C SER A 324 9.86 2.02 -7.98
N LEU A 325 10.96 1.76 -8.68
CA LEU A 325 11.22 0.52 -9.43
C LEU A 325 12.48 -0.17 -8.92
N ALA A 326 12.36 -1.39 -8.43
CA ALA A 326 13.49 -2.19 -7.93
C ALA A 326 13.68 -3.48 -8.73
N THR A 327 14.93 -3.84 -9.00
CA THR A 327 15.29 -5.14 -9.59
C THR A 327 15.33 -6.24 -8.52
N ASP A 328 15.23 -7.51 -8.92
CA ASP A 328 15.43 -8.67 -8.04
C ASP A 328 16.87 -8.79 -7.47
N LYS A 329 17.77 -7.92 -7.91
CA LYS A 329 19.13 -7.75 -7.38
C LYS A 329 19.27 -6.61 -6.36
N GLY A 330 18.18 -5.91 -6.06
CA GLY A 330 18.16 -4.81 -5.09
C GLY A 330 18.57 -3.45 -5.67
N VAL A 331 18.71 -3.33 -6.99
CA VAL A 331 19.02 -2.04 -7.65
C VAL A 331 17.74 -1.25 -7.84
N ASN A 332 17.72 0.00 -7.36
CA ASN A 332 16.67 0.97 -7.62
C ASN A 332 16.93 1.68 -8.97
N LEU A 333 15.99 1.59 -9.91
CA LEU A 333 16.12 2.16 -11.25
C LEU A 333 15.86 3.67 -11.30
N LEU A 334 15.31 4.23 -10.22
CA LEU A 334 15.11 5.67 -10.02
C LEU A 334 16.14 6.27 -9.05
N GLU A 335 17.20 5.54 -8.72
CA GLU A 335 18.32 6.09 -7.96
C GLU A 335 19.27 6.84 -8.92
N PRO A 336 19.48 8.15 -8.75
CA PRO A 336 20.30 8.94 -9.66
C PRO A 336 21.80 8.58 -9.57
N GLY A 337 22.29 8.23 -8.38
CA GLY A 337 23.70 8.02 -8.10
C GLY A 337 24.48 9.33 -7.90
N ASP A 338 25.81 9.24 -7.82
CA ASP A 338 26.68 10.41 -7.56
C ASP A 338 26.85 11.34 -8.77
N THR A 339 26.73 10.81 -10.00
CA THR A 339 26.78 11.57 -11.26
C THR A 339 25.52 11.33 -12.10
N PRO A 340 24.37 11.94 -11.73
CA PRO A 340 23.08 11.68 -12.36
C PRO A 340 23.09 11.94 -13.87
N TYR A 341 23.84 12.95 -14.34
CA TYR A 341 23.95 13.31 -15.76
C TYR A 341 24.65 12.23 -16.62
N GLU A 342 25.45 11.36 -16.02
CA GLU A 342 26.16 10.26 -16.72
C GLU A 342 25.34 8.95 -16.68
N ASN A 343 24.36 8.88 -15.78
CA ASN A 343 23.56 7.68 -15.55
C ASN A 343 22.42 7.59 -16.58
N ALA A 344 22.77 7.22 -17.82
CA ALA A 344 21.82 7.12 -18.93
C ALA A 344 20.65 6.16 -18.63
N GLN A 345 20.88 5.10 -17.85
CA GLN A 345 19.81 4.18 -17.44
C GLN A 345 18.79 4.90 -16.56
N PHE A 346 19.24 5.58 -15.49
CA PHE A 346 18.38 6.38 -14.62
C PHE A 346 17.63 7.45 -15.42
N LEU A 347 18.34 8.22 -16.25
CA LEU A 347 17.74 9.30 -17.04
C LEU A 347 16.64 8.78 -17.98
N LEU A 348 16.84 7.61 -18.59
CA LEU A 348 15.81 6.99 -19.43
C LEU A 348 14.56 6.62 -18.61
N PHE A 349 14.72 5.96 -17.46
CA PHE A 349 13.57 5.65 -16.60
C PHE A 349 12.90 6.92 -16.06
N LEU A 350 13.68 7.94 -15.69
CA LEU A 350 13.17 9.23 -15.22
C LEU A 350 12.31 9.91 -16.30
N VAL A 351 12.83 10.03 -17.52
CA VAL A 351 12.11 10.66 -18.65
C VAL A 351 10.90 9.83 -19.08
N ALA A 352 10.99 8.49 -19.02
CA ALA A 352 9.85 7.61 -19.29
C ALA A 352 8.70 7.87 -18.29
N VAL A 353 9.02 8.03 -16.99
CA VAL A 353 8.01 8.40 -15.99
C VAL A 353 7.45 9.79 -16.28
N ILE A 354 8.28 10.79 -16.58
CA ILE A 354 7.83 12.15 -16.89
C ILE A 354 6.85 12.14 -18.08
N LYS A 355 7.22 11.47 -19.17
CA LYS A 355 6.39 11.33 -20.36
C LYS A 355 5.07 10.61 -20.06
N ALA A 356 5.12 9.52 -19.30
CA ALA A 356 3.92 8.76 -18.95
C ALA A 356 2.92 9.60 -18.15
N ILE A 357 3.41 10.40 -17.19
CA ILE A 357 2.56 11.29 -16.40
C ILE A 357 2.02 12.42 -17.27
N ASP A 358 2.84 13.00 -18.16
CA ASP A 358 2.42 14.09 -19.06
C ASP A 358 1.34 13.65 -20.07
N GLU A 359 1.47 12.46 -20.66
CA GLU A 359 0.53 11.93 -21.65
C GLU A 359 -0.79 11.42 -21.03
N HIS A 360 -0.76 10.98 -19.77
CA HIS A 360 -1.91 10.32 -19.11
C HIS A 360 -2.35 11.02 -17.81
N GLN A 361 -2.26 12.35 -17.77
CA GLN A 361 -2.64 13.16 -16.60
C GLN A 361 -4.09 12.93 -16.17
N ASP A 362 -5.00 12.81 -17.14
CA ASP A 362 -6.42 12.58 -16.93
C ASP A 362 -6.70 11.22 -16.26
N LEU A 363 -6.04 10.16 -16.72
CA LEU A 363 -6.15 8.81 -16.17
C LEU A 363 -5.60 8.75 -14.74
N LEU A 364 -4.45 9.38 -14.49
CA LEU A 364 -3.88 9.44 -13.15
C LEU A 364 -4.78 10.24 -12.20
N ARG A 365 -5.38 11.34 -12.67
CA ARG A 365 -6.35 12.13 -11.88
C ARG A 365 -7.61 11.34 -11.59
N ALA A 366 -8.11 10.57 -12.56
CA ALA A 366 -9.28 9.71 -12.40
C ALA A 366 -9.04 8.60 -11.38
N SER A 367 -7.82 8.05 -11.30
CA SER A 367 -7.46 6.98 -10.35
C SER A 367 -7.63 7.34 -8.88
N VAL A 368 -7.62 8.64 -8.56
CA VAL A 368 -7.76 9.19 -7.19
C VAL A 368 -9.02 10.03 -7.00
N ALA A 369 -9.93 10.04 -7.99
CA ALA A 369 -11.15 10.82 -7.92
C ALA A 369 -12.18 10.18 -7.00
N SER A 370 -12.61 10.93 -5.99
CA SER A 370 -13.74 10.56 -5.14
C SER A 370 -14.38 11.82 -4.56
N PRO A 371 -15.69 11.79 -4.24
CA PRO A 371 -16.33 12.94 -3.60
C PRO A 371 -15.61 13.39 -2.33
N GLY A 372 -15.12 12.45 -1.51
CA GLY A 372 -14.35 12.75 -0.30
C GLY A 372 -13.03 13.47 -0.61
N ASN A 373 -12.26 12.96 -1.57
CA ASN A 373 -10.96 13.52 -1.94
C ASN A 373 -11.08 14.87 -2.65
N ASP A 374 -12.16 15.11 -3.41
CA ASP A 374 -12.43 16.40 -4.06
C ASP A 374 -12.70 17.52 -3.03
N HIS A 375 -13.16 17.18 -1.82
CA HIS A 375 -13.22 18.15 -0.71
C HIS A 375 -11.85 18.45 -0.09
N ARG A 376 -10.83 17.64 -0.35
CA ARG A 376 -9.47 17.78 0.19
C ARG A 376 -8.56 18.54 -0.78
N LEU A 377 -8.54 18.15 -2.05
CA LEU A 377 -7.62 18.69 -3.05
C LEU A 377 -7.78 20.21 -3.25
N GLY A 378 -6.66 20.91 -3.45
CA GLY A 378 -6.64 22.34 -3.73
C GLY A 378 -6.73 23.27 -2.51
N GLY A 379 -6.53 22.77 -1.28
CA GLY A 379 -6.46 23.62 -0.09
C GLY A 379 -5.77 22.96 1.11
N HIS A 380 -5.33 23.77 2.07
CA HIS A 380 -4.70 23.33 3.34
C HIS A 380 -3.61 22.26 3.13
N GLU A 381 -2.58 22.60 2.34
CA GLU A 381 -1.40 21.77 2.01
C GLU A 381 -1.66 20.57 1.08
N ALA A 382 -2.93 20.27 0.75
CA ALA A 382 -3.23 19.27 -0.28
C ALA A 382 -2.88 19.80 -1.69
N PRO A 383 -2.38 18.93 -2.59
CA PRO A 383 -2.07 19.33 -3.96
C PRO A 383 -3.34 19.79 -4.71
N PRO A 384 -3.21 20.66 -5.74
CA PRO A 384 -4.33 20.99 -6.60
C PRO A 384 -4.77 19.78 -7.42
N ALA A 385 -5.96 19.87 -8.03
CA ALA A 385 -6.49 18.84 -8.93
C ALA A 385 -5.78 18.79 -10.30
N ILE A 386 -4.80 19.66 -10.53
CA ILE A 386 -4.00 19.75 -11.76
C ILE A 386 -2.73 18.94 -11.52
N ILE A 387 -2.44 17.97 -12.39
CA ILE A 387 -1.23 17.16 -12.27
C ILE A 387 -0.02 17.97 -12.73
N SER A 388 1.03 17.98 -11.92
CA SER A 388 2.33 18.54 -12.26
C SER A 388 3.43 17.72 -11.61
N ILE A 389 4.59 17.70 -12.26
CA ILE A 389 5.79 17.00 -11.77
C ILE A 389 6.76 18.01 -11.20
N PHE A 390 7.35 17.68 -10.05
CA PHE A 390 8.46 18.43 -9.48
C PHE A 390 9.69 17.54 -9.41
N LEU A 391 10.78 17.93 -10.09
CA LEU A 391 12.05 17.18 -10.08
C LEU A 391 13.09 17.78 -9.12
N GLY A 392 12.92 19.06 -8.79
CA GLY A 392 13.94 19.87 -8.15
C GLY A 392 15.00 20.37 -9.15
N ASP A 393 15.68 21.44 -8.77
CA ASP A 393 16.53 22.22 -9.68
C ASP A 393 17.63 21.40 -10.40
N GLU A 394 18.33 20.50 -9.69
CA GLU A 394 19.45 19.75 -10.29
C GLU A 394 19.00 18.88 -11.46
N LEU A 395 17.95 18.07 -11.26
CA LEU A 395 17.44 17.20 -12.32
C LEU A 395 16.79 18.02 -13.43
N THR A 396 16.13 19.13 -13.11
CA THR A 396 15.60 20.05 -14.12
C THR A 396 16.72 20.62 -15.00
N GLU A 397 17.80 21.13 -14.42
CA GLU A 397 18.96 21.65 -15.17
C GLU A 397 19.63 20.57 -16.04
N ILE A 398 19.72 19.33 -15.55
CA ILE A 398 20.26 18.21 -16.33
C ILE A 398 19.39 17.93 -17.56
N LEU A 399 18.05 17.91 -17.40
CA LEU A 399 17.14 17.66 -18.51
C LEU A 399 17.12 18.81 -19.52
N GLU A 400 17.17 20.07 -19.05
CA GLU A 400 17.28 21.25 -19.91
C GLU A 400 18.60 21.25 -20.71
N ALA A 401 19.71 20.83 -20.08
CA ALA A 401 20.99 20.70 -20.75
C ALA A 401 20.95 19.61 -21.85
N LEU A 402 20.28 18.49 -21.59
CA LEU A 402 20.09 17.42 -22.58
C LEU A 402 19.19 17.86 -23.74
N GLU A 403 18.12 18.60 -23.48
CA GLU A 403 17.21 19.12 -24.51
C GLU A 403 17.90 20.16 -25.41
N THR A 404 18.63 21.09 -24.81
CA THR A 404 19.30 22.19 -25.53
C THR A 404 20.66 21.80 -26.14
N GLY A 405 21.20 20.64 -25.76
CA GLY A 405 22.57 20.23 -26.10
C GLY A 405 23.66 21.04 -25.38
N ALA A 406 23.31 21.76 -24.31
CA ALA A 406 24.25 22.51 -23.49
C ALA A 406 25.04 21.61 -22.54
N THR A 407 26.21 22.08 -22.10
CA THR A 407 27.00 21.35 -21.09
C THR A 407 26.41 21.59 -19.70
N TYR A 408 26.02 20.52 -19.00
CA TYR A 408 25.66 20.60 -17.58
C TYR A 408 26.92 20.87 -16.74
N ASN A 409 26.94 22.00 -16.05
CA ASN A 409 28.02 22.35 -15.13
C ASN A 409 27.67 21.83 -13.74
N ASN A 410 28.30 20.71 -13.37
CA ASN A 410 28.06 19.98 -12.12
C ASN A 410 27.90 20.91 -10.89
N ARG A 411 26.74 20.88 -10.22
CA ARG A 411 26.50 21.67 -9.02
C ARG A 411 27.47 21.25 -7.91
N LYS A 412 28.20 22.21 -7.32
CA LYS A 412 29.06 21.92 -6.17
C LYS A 412 28.18 21.52 -4.97
N LYS A 413 28.48 20.38 -4.34
CA LYS A 413 27.89 20.00 -3.05
C LYS A 413 28.32 21.03 -1.99
N TYR A 414 27.38 21.82 -1.48
CA TYR A 414 27.65 22.81 -0.43
C TYR A 414 27.52 22.17 0.96
N GLN A 415 28.41 22.49 1.90
CA GLN A 415 28.18 22.19 3.31
C GLN A 415 27.29 23.28 3.93
N MET A 416 26.34 22.87 4.77
CA MET A 416 25.48 23.80 5.49
C MET A 416 26.22 24.36 6.70
N GLU A 417 26.36 25.69 6.76
CA GLU A 417 26.85 26.40 7.95
C GLU A 417 25.67 26.97 8.74
N ILE A 418 25.35 26.37 9.87
CA ILE A 418 24.28 26.84 10.79
C ILE A 418 24.78 27.95 11.74
N GLY A 419 26.10 28.16 11.82
CA GLY A 419 26.71 29.17 12.71
C GLY A 419 26.78 28.76 14.20
N ALA A 420 26.26 27.59 14.57
CA ALA A 420 26.43 27.00 15.89
C ALA A 420 27.57 25.97 15.89
N THR A 421 28.68 26.29 16.56
CA THR A 421 29.93 25.49 16.56
C THR A 421 29.82 24.12 17.20
N VAL A 422 28.80 23.88 18.04
CA VAL A 422 28.52 22.57 18.64
C VAL A 422 27.87 21.59 17.65
N LEU A 423 27.26 22.10 16.57
CA LEU A 423 26.60 21.26 15.58
C LEU A 423 27.61 20.83 14.51
N PRO A 424 27.65 19.54 14.14
CA PRO A 424 28.51 19.09 13.06
C PRO A 424 28.06 19.73 11.73
N PRO A 425 28.99 20.11 10.85
CA PRO A 425 28.63 20.47 9.49
C PRO A 425 28.01 19.25 8.79
N PHE A 426 26.99 19.48 7.98
CA PHE A 426 26.34 18.45 7.17
C PHE A 426 26.16 18.94 5.73
N PRO A 427 26.16 18.04 4.74
CA PRO A 427 25.96 18.43 3.35
C PRO A 427 24.54 18.97 3.15
N ARG A 428 24.40 20.05 2.37
CA ARG A 428 23.11 20.53 1.89
C ARG A 428 22.66 19.64 0.74
N ASP A 429 21.40 19.22 0.77
CA ASP A 429 20.77 18.50 -0.34
C ASP A 429 20.73 19.38 -1.61
N ALA A 430 20.83 18.76 -2.79
CA ALA A 430 20.96 19.48 -4.06
C ALA A 430 19.71 20.30 -4.44
N THR A 431 18.55 19.93 -3.90
CA THR A 431 17.26 20.56 -4.19
C THR A 431 16.42 20.69 -2.92
N ASP A 432 15.62 21.74 -2.83
CA ASP A 432 14.57 21.85 -1.81
C ASP A 432 13.34 21.03 -2.24
N ARG A 433 12.50 20.61 -1.28
CA ARG A 433 11.32 19.80 -1.55
C ARG A 433 10.09 20.68 -1.74
N ASN A 434 9.40 20.52 -2.87
CA ASN A 434 8.09 21.17 -3.07
C ASN A 434 6.97 20.29 -2.49
N ARG A 435 6.33 20.75 -1.42
CA ARG A 435 5.25 20.02 -0.71
C ARG A 435 3.91 20.03 -1.46
N THR A 436 3.65 21.02 -2.31
CA THR A 436 2.34 21.19 -2.98
C THR A 436 2.24 20.52 -4.34
N SER A 437 3.36 20.03 -4.90
CA SER A 437 3.32 19.29 -6.17
C SER A 437 2.54 17.98 -6.00
N PRO A 438 1.59 17.66 -6.90
CA PRO A 438 0.89 16.38 -6.90
C PRO A 438 1.81 15.17 -7.08
N PHE A 439 2.85 15.30 -7.91
CA PHE A 439 3.83 14.25 -8.18
C PHE A 439 5.23 14.84 -8.04
N ALA A 440 6.03 14.34 -7.09
CA ALA A 440 7.34 14.92 -6.79
C ALA A 440 8.42 13.85 -6.74
N PHE A 441 9.55 14.09 -7.39
CA PHE A 441 10.74 13.28 -7.22
C PHE A 441 11.38 13.61 -5.88
N THR A 442 11.52 12.61 -5.01
CA THR A 442 12.01 12.77 -3.62
C THR A 442 13.34 12.05 -3.41
N GLY A 443 14.25 12.20 -4.39
CA GLY A 443 15.64 11.74 -4.34
C GLY A 443 15.88 10.43 -5.08
N ASN A 444 15.03 9.42 -4.87
CA ASN A 444 15.19 8.10 -5.50
C ASN A 444 13.88 7.39 -5.82
N LYS A 445 12.79 8.14 -5.84
CA LYS A 445 11.41 7.68 -6.00
C LYS A 445 10.53 8.88 -6.33
N PHE A 446 9.33 8.62 -6.83
CA PHE A 446 8.30 9.62 -6.96
C PHE A 446 7.29 9.49 -5.82
N GLU A 447 6.86 10.61 -5.26
CA GLU A 447 5.81 10.70 -4.26
C GLU A 447 4.56 11.26 -4.92
N PHE A 448 3.51 10.44 -4.99
CA PHE A 448 2.20 10.83 -5.48
C PHE A 448 1.30 11.24 -4.30
N ARG A 449 0.95 12.53 -4.21
CA ARG A 449 0.29 13.12 -3.02
C ARG A 449 -1.23 13.27 -3.14
N MET A 450 -1.77 13.03 -4.33
CA MET A 450 -3.21 13.12 -4.57
C MET A 450 -4.07 11.99 -4.00
N PRO A 451 -3.59 10.77 -3.72
CA PRO A 451 -4.45 9.74 -3.18
C PRO A 451 -5.07 10.15 -1.82
N GLY A 452 -6.35 9.83 -1.63
CA GLY A 452 -7.10 10.12 -0.42
C GLY A 452 -6.82 9.13 0.72
N ALA A 453 -7.05 9.52 1.97
CA ALA A 453 -6.85 8.66 3.13
C ALA A 453 -7.74 7.39 3.15
N ALA A 454 -8.95 7.40 2.56
CA ALA A 454 -9.83 6.22 2.60
C ALA A 454 -9.63 5.25 1.42
N MET A 455 -9.02 5.70 0.33
CA MET A 455 -8.95 4.90 -0.90
C MET A 455 -7.94 3.75 -0.84
N SER A 456 -8.18 2.71 -1.65
CA SER A 456 -7.15 1.70 -1.92
C SER A 456 -5.99 2.32 -2.68
N ILE A 457 -4.75 1.94 -2.33
CA ILE A 457 -3.59 2.28 -3.14
C ILE A 457 -3.48 1.43 -4.41
N ALA A 458 -4.29 0.39 -4.58
CA ALA A 458 -4.26 -0.45 -5.77
C ALA A 458 -4.51 0.38 -7.05
N ASP A 459 -5.57 1.18 -7.07
CA ASP A 459 -5.98 1.97 -8.23
C ASP A 459 -4.89 2.92 -8.76
N PRO A 460 -4.31 3.83 -7.94
CA PRO A 460 -3.27 4.72 -8.42
C PRO A 460 -2.02 3.95 -8.85
N ASN A 461 -1.67 2.85 -8.18
CA ASN A 461 -0.53 2.03 -8.57
C ASN A 461 -0.77 1.25 -9.87
N THR A 462 -2.00 0.74 -10.09
CA THR A 462 -2.38 0.11 -11.35
C THR A 462 -2.18 1.09 -12.51
N VAL A 463 -2.70 2.32 -12.35
CA VAL A 463 -2.55 3.34 -13.39
C VAL A 463 -1.09 3.71 -13.60
N LEU A 464 -0.34 4.05 -12.54
CA LEU A 464 1.07 4.41 -12.62
C LEU A 464 1.91 3.32 -13.30
N ASN A 465 1.73 2.06 -12.90
CA ASN A 465 2.45 0.94 -13.50
C ASN A 465 2.10 0.79 -14.99
N THR A 466 0.82 0.92 -15.35
CA THR A 466 0.36 0.75 -16.73
C THR A 466 0.86 1.86 -17.65
N ILE A 467 0.74 3.14 -17.26
CA ILE A 467 1.16 4.27 -18.10
C ILE A 467 2.69 4.28 -18.28
N VAL A 468 3.45 3.95 -17.23
CA VAL A 468 4.91 3.83 -17.34
C VAL A 468 5.29 2.62 -18.18
N ALA A 469 4.58 1.50 -18.07
CA ALA A 469 4.81 0.34 -18.93
C ALA A 469 4.50 0.64 -20.41
N GLU A 470 3.51 1.47 -20.71
CA GLU A 470 3.20 1.86 -22.09
C GLU A 470 4.33 2.66 -22.74
N VAL A 471 4.94 3.57 -21.97
CA VAL A 471 6.06 4.41 -22.44
C VAL A 471 7.38 3.63 -22.53
N LEU A 472 7.64 2.71 -21.59
CA LEU A 472 8.87 1.88 -21.56
C LEU A 472 8.94 0.86 -22.69
#